data_AF-A0AA85C130-F1
#
_entry.id   AF-A0AA85C130-F1
#
_cell.length_a   1.000
_cell.length_b   1.000
_cell.length_c   1.000
_cell.angle_alpha   90.00
_cell.angle_beta   90.00
_cell.angle_gamma   90.00
#
_symmetry.space_group_name_H-M   'P 1'
#
loop_
_entity.id
_entity.type
_entity.pdbx_description
1 polymer ?
#
loop_
_entity_poly.entity_id
_entity_poly.type
_entity_poly.pdbx_seq_one_letter_code
_entity_poly.pdbx_strand_id
1 'polypeptide(L)'
;MPKSDDPRKIHMDEGKRRAGIPIELDILLTDSLKLAFQKEDIDFDDDAMLLECYEKYIKALQENIPSERLLVHRFGDGWEPLCRFLNVDVPANISYPEANNQSDLQRLRELIKKCGSIKEVARMHPRII
;
A
#
# COMPACT_ATOMS: atom_id res chain seq x y z
N MET A 1 -5.42 8.92 -0.10
CA MET A 1 -4.72 9.55 1.05
C MET A 1 -5.68 10.56 1.69
N PRO A 2 -5.56 10.89 2.98
CA PRO A 2 -6.26 12.07 3.51
C PRO A 2 -5.90 13.27 2.65
N LYS A 3 -6.89 14.11 2.33
CA LYS A 3 -6.66 15.35 1.60
C LYS A 3 -5.74 16.27 2.40
N SER A 4 -5.09 17.23 1.75
CA SER A 4 -4.15 18.11 2.44
C SER A 4 -4.80 19.00 3.48
N ASP A 5 -6.07 19.34 3.29
CA ASP A 5 -6.91 20.08 4.23
C ASP A 5 -7.54 19.19 5.31
N ASP A 6 -7.34 17.87 5.24
CA ASP A 6 -7.91 16.92 6.18
C ASP A 6 -7.25 17.04 7.57
N PRO A 7 -8.02 17.32 8.64
CA PRO A 7 -7.49 17.39 10.00
C PRO A 7 -6.75 16.12 10.45
N ARG A 8 -7.05 14.97 9.83
CA ARG A 8 -6.37 13.69 10.09
C ARG A 8 -4.90 13.71 9.67
N LYS A 9 -4.48 14.62 8.79
CA LYS A 9 -3.10 14.74 8.29
C LYS A 9 -2.10 15.15 9.38
N ILE A 10 -2.47 16.10 10.26
CA ILE A 10 -1.65 16.49 11.42
C ILE A 10 -1.36 15.28 12.31
N HIS A 11 -2.38 14.46 12.58
CA HIS A 11 -2.23 13.23 13.36
C HIS A 11 -1.47 12.12 12.63
N MET A 12 -1.38 12.19 11.30
CA MET A 12 -0.63 11.24 10.48
C MET A 12 0.87 11.53 10.56
N ASP A 13 1.28 12.78 10.46
CA ASP A 13 2.70 13.17 10.56
C ASP A 13 3.26 12.90 11.96
N GLU A 14 2.49 13.21 13.00
CA GLU A 14 2.84 12.81 14.36
C GLU A 14 2.91 11.29 14.51
N GLY A 15 1.97 10.56 13.90
CA GLY A 15 1.96 9.10 13.86
C GLY A 15 3.22 8.53 13.20
N LYS A 16 3.62 9.07 12.04
CA LYS A 16 4.85 8.70 11.33
C LYS A 16 6.09 8.93 12.17
N ARG A 17 6.18 10.09 12.84
CA ARG A 17 7.28 10.38 13.78
C ARG A 17 7.36 9.36 14.91
N ARG A 18 6.24 9.05 15.57
CA ARG A 18 6.19 8.02 16.64
C ARG A 18 6.48 6.61 16.11
N ALA A 19 6.13 6.34 14.86
CA ALA A 19 6.47 5.10 14.18
C ALA A 19 7.93 5.04 13.69
N GLY A 20 8.71 6.11 13.86
CA GLY A 20 10.08 6.17 13.35
C GLY A 20 10.16 6.07 11.83
N ILE A 21 9.08 6.44 11.13
CA ILE A 21 9.05 6.45 9.67
C ILE A 21 9.88 7.66 9.20
N PRO A 22 10.94 7.43 8.40
CA PRO A 22 11.77 8.50 7.86
C PRO A 22 10.99 9.38 6.89
N ILE A 23 11.28 10.68 6.86
CA ILE A 23 10.65 11.63 5.92
C ILE A 23 10.99 11.28 4.47
N GLU A 24 12.14 10.66 4.25
CA GLU A 24 12.61 10.15 2.98
C GLU A 24 11.65 9.12 2.38
N LEU A 25 10.87 8.41 3.20
CA LEU A 25 9.84 7.49 2.69
C LEU A 25 8.70 8.25 2.01
N ASP A 26 8.32 9.43 2.52
CA ASP A 26 7.28 10.24 1.87
C ASP A 26 7.75 10.76 0.52
N ILE A 27 9.01 11.21 0.44
CA ILE A 27 9.65 11.63 -0.80
C ILE A 27 9.67 10.46 -1.80
N LEU A 28 10.15 9.30 -1.35
CA LEU A 28 10.20 8.09 -2.18
C LEU A 28 8.81 7.71 -2.72
N LEU A 29 7.78 7.75 -1.88
CA LEU A 29 6.42 7.42 -2.29
C LEU A 29 5.88 8.40 -3.33
N THR A 30 6.08 9.70 -3.12
CA THR A 30 5.67 10.74 -4.08
C THR A 30 6.39 10.58 -5.41
N ASP A 31 7.72 10.45 -5.41
CA ASP A 31 8.51 10.31 -6.62
C ASP A 31 8.21 9.01 -7.36
N SER A 32 7.94 7.92 -6.63
CA SER A 32 7.52 6.65 -7.23
C SER A 32 6.19 6.79 -7.99
N LEU A 33 5.24 7.55 -7.44
CA LEU A 33 3.95 7.80 -8.10
C LEU A 33 4.11 8.72 -9.32
N LYS A 34 4.95 9.75 -9.24
CA LYS A 34 5.28 10.60 -10.38
C LYS A 34 5.90 9.81 -11.52
N LEU A 35 6.85 8.93 -11.19
CA LEU A 35 7.49 8.03 -12.15
C LEU A 35 6.47 7.07 -12.78
N ALA A 36 5.65 6.41 -11.96
CA ALA A 36 4.65 5.47 -12.43
C ALA A 36 3.63 6.15 -13.36
N PHE A 37 3.09 7.30 -12.95
CA PHE A 37 2.11 8.04 -13.74
C PHE A 37 2.72 8.90 -14.85
N GLN A 38 4.05 8.94 -14.96
CA GLN A 38 4.80 9.78 -15.90
C GLN A 38 4.33 11.24 -15.86
N LYS A 39 4.08 11.75 -14.64
CA LYS A 39 3.50 13.06 -14.39
C LYS A 39 4.16 13.70 -13.18
N GLU A 40 4.78 14.87 -13.37
CA GLU A 40 5.47 15.60 -12.29
C GLU A 40 4.52 16.42 -11.43
N ASP A 41 3.47 16.97 -12.04
CA ASP A 41 2.47 17.85 -11.44
C ASP A 41 1.24 17.06 -10.98
N ILE A 42 1.46 16.07 -10.11
CA ILE A 42 0.35 15.33 -9.48
C ILE A 42 -0.22 16.15 -8.33
N ASP A 43 -1.50 16.49 -8.44
CA ASP A 43 -2.28 16.97 -7.31
C ASP A 43 -2.90 15.79 -6.56
N PHE A 44 -2.39 15.52 -5.36
CA PHE A 44 -2.89 14.43 -4.50
C PHE A 44 -4.27 14.75 -3.88
N ASP A 45 -4.76 15.99 -4.02
CA ASP A 45 -6.06 16.42 -3.56
C ASP A 45 -7.14 16.36 -4.65
N ASP A 46 -6.77 16.10 -5.89
CA ASP A 46 -7.71 15.91 -7.01
C ASP A 46 -7.97 14.40 -7.25
N ASP A 47 -9.12 13.90 -6.77
CA ASP A 47 -9.48 12.48 -6.96
C ASP A 47 -9.69 12.14 -8.44
N ALA A 48 -10.19 13.06 -9.26
CA ALA A 48 -10.44 12.81 -10.67
C ALA A 48 -9.12 12.65 -11.42
N MET A 49 -8.14 13.51 -11.13
CA MET A 49 -6.78 13.39 -11.68
C MET A 49 -6.13 12.06 -11.27
N LEU A 50 -6.23 11.68 -10.00
CA LEU A 50 -5.64 10.43 -9.50
C LEU A 50 -6.27 9.19 -10.14
N LEU A 51 -7.59 9.18 -10.32
CA LEU A 51 -8.30 8.09 -11.02
C LEU A 51 -7.87 7.99 -12.48
N GLU A 52 -7.82 9.12 -13.19
CA GLU A 52 -7.37 9.15 -14.58
C GLU A 52 -5.92 8.65 -14.73
N CYS A 53 -5.02 9.07 -13.84
CA CYS A 53 -3.63 8.60 -13.84
C CYS A 53 -3.54 7.10 -13.60
N TYR A 54 -4.30 6.57 -12.63
CA TYR A 54 -4.36 5.15 -12.34
C TYR A 54 -4.86 4.33 -13.54
N GLU A 55 -5.98 4.72 -14.14
CA GLU A 55 -6.56 4.01 -15.28
C GLU A 55 -5.62 4.01 -16.49
N LYS A 56 -5.02 5.16 -16.82
CA LYS A 56 -4.04 5.27 -17.90
C LYS A 56 -2.82 4.40 -17.65
N TYR A 57 -2.30 4.38 -16.41
CA TYR A 57 -1.14 3.58 -16.05
C TYR A 57 -1.41 2.08 -16.19
N ILE A 58 -2.53 1.59 -15.65
CA ILE A 58 -2.91 0.17 -15.76
C ILE A 58 -3.11 -0.23 -17.23
N LYS A 59 -3.79 0.62 -18.01
CA LYS A 59 -3.98 0.39 -19.45
C LYS A 59 -2.64 0.31 -20.19
N ALA A 60 -1.74 1.24 -19.93
CA ALA A 60 -0.41 1.24 -20.54
C ALA A 60 0.37 -0.04 -20.20
N LEU A 61 0.32 -0.53 -18.95
CA LEU A 61 0.94 -1.81 -18.59
C LEU A 61 0.33 -2.99 -19.36
N GLN A 62 -0.99 -3.05 -19.47
CA GLN A 62 -1.69 -4.12 -20.19
C GLN A 62 -1.44 -4.09 -21.71
N GLU A 63 -1.23 -2.92 -22.30
CA GLU A 63 -0.92 -2.77 -23.73
C GLU A 63 0.55 -3.07 -24.06
N ASN A 64 1.47 -2.77 -23.14
CA ASN A 64 2.91 -2.85 -23.41
C ASN A 64 3.59 -4.13 -22.89
N ILE A 65 2.98 -4.85 -21.96
CA ILE A 65 3.51 -6.14 -21.47
C ILE A 65 2.80 -7.28 -22.21
N PRO A 66 3.55 -8.19 -22.86
CA PRO A 66 2.96 -9.37 -23.49
C PRO A 66 2.09 -10.17 -22.52
N SER A 67 0.92 -10.65 -22.96
CA SER A 67 -0.07 -11.27 -22.08
C SER A 67 0.44 -12.55 -21.42
N GLU A 68 1.35 -13.29 -22.07
CA GLU A 68 2.02 -14.45 -21.48
C GLU A 68 2.99 -14.09 -20.34
N ARG A 69 3.36 -12.82 -20.20
CA ARG A 69 4.22 -12.27 -19.13
C ARG A 69 3.45 -11.38 -18.15
N LEU A 70 2.13 -11.27 -18.28
CA LEU A 70 1.29 -10.43 -17.43
C LEU A 70 0.12 -11.23 -16.84
N LEU A 71 0.06 -11.29 -15.50
CA LEU A 71 -1.12 -11.72 -14.77
C LEU A 71 -1.82 -10.50 -14.16
N VAL A 72 -3.09 -10.29 -14.52
CA VAL A 72 -3.95 -9.32 -13.82
C VAL A 72 -4.63 -10.04 -12.65
N HIS A 73 -4.01 -9.94 -11.47
CA HIS A 73 -4.48 -10.59 -10.24
C HIS A 73 -5.32 -9.61 -9.39
N ARG A 74 -6.59 -9.93 -9.15
CA ARG A 74 -7.56 -9.10 -8.43
C ARG A 74 -7.69 -9.53 -6.97
N PHE A 75 -8.21 -8.64 -6.14
CA PHE A 75 -8.55 -8.98 -4.75
C PHE A 75 -9.56 -10.15 -4.71
N GLY A 76 -9.20 -11.20 -3.99
CA GLY A 76 -10.02 -12.40 -3.85
C GLY A 76 -9.70 -13.52 -4.83
N ASP A 77 -8.83 -13.31 -5.82
CA ASP A 77 -8.47 -14.33 -6.82
C ASP A 77 -7.75 -15.55 -6.19
N GLY A 78 -7.12 -15.39 -5.03
CA GLY A 78 -6.53 -16.49 -4.26
C GLY A 78 -5.26 -17.09 -4.86
N TRP A 79 -4.91 -18.31 -4.45
CA TRP A 79 -3.66 -18.96 -4.88
C TRP A 79 -3.71 -19.48 -6.31
N GLU A 80 -4.85 -19.98 -6.75
CA GLU A 80 -4.96 -20.78 -7.97
C GLU A 80 -4.47 -20.05 -9.24
N PRO A 81 -4.95 -18.83 -9.59
CA PRO A 81 -4.49 -18.14 -10.79
C PRO A 81 -3.01 -17.72 -10.70
N LEU A 82 -2.55 -17.35 -9.51
CA LEU A 82 -1.16 -16.95 -9.27
C LEU A 82 -0.18 -18.13 -9.44
N CYS A 83 -0.44 -19.25 -8.77
CA CYS A 83 0.39 -20.45 -8.83
C CYS A 83 0.44 -21.03 -10.25
N ARG A 84 -0.71 -21.06 -10.94
CA ARG A 84 -0.81 -21.48 -12.35
C ARG A 84 0.05 -20.62 -13.26
N PHE A 85 0.01 -19.30 -13.11
CA PHE A 85 0.81 -18.37 -13.91
C PHE A 85 2.31 -18.52 -13.66
N LEU A 86 2.71 -18.75 -12.40
CA LEU A 86 4.11 -18.95 -12.02
C LEU A 86 4.63 -20.38 -12.24
N ASN A 87 3.77 -21.30 -12.68
CA ASN A 87 4.07 -22.72 -12.86
C ASN A 87 4.65 -23.39 -11.59
N VAL A 88 4.00 -23.14 -10.46
CA VAL A 88 4.33 -23.75 -9.15
C VAL A 88 3.10 -24.37 -8.52
N ASP A 89 3.30 -25.30 -7.59
CA ASP A 89 2.19 -25.93 -6.86
C ASP A 89 1.49 -24.94 -5.92
N VAL A 90 0.18 -25.13 -5.74
CA VAL A 90 -0.59 -24.40 -4.72
C VAL A 90 -0.16 -24.88 -3.33
N PRO A 91 0.18 -23.98 -2.40
CA PRO A 91 0.57 -24.36 -1.05
C PRO A 91 -0.53 -25.15 -0.33
N ALA A 92 -0.19 -26.35 0.16
CA ALA A 92 -1.12 -27.16 0.95
C ALA A 92 -1.33 -26.56 2.34
N ASN A 93 -2.59 -26.51 2.79
CA ASN A 93 -2.99 -26.07 4.14
C ASN A 93 -2.62 -24.62 4.52
N ILE A 94 -2.33 -23.77 3.53
CA ILE A 94 -2.05 -22.34 3.76
C ILE A 94 -3.11 -21.52 3.02
N SER A 95 -3.95 -20.80 3.77
CA SER A 95 -4.90 -19.86 3.19
C SER A 95 -4.18 -18.75 2.45
N TYR A 96 -4.82 -18.19 1.41
CA TYR A 96 -4.30 -16.99 0.78
C TYR A 96 -4.20 -15.87 1.83
N PRO A 97 -3.09 -15.09 1.87
CA PRO A 97 -2.90 -14.11 2.93
C PRO A 97 -3.93 -12.99 2.86
N GLU A 98 -4.60 -12.76 3.98
CA GLU A 98 -5.44 -11.59 4.23
C GLU A 98 -4.79 -10.76 5.33
N ALA A 99 -4.19 -9.64 4.95
CA ALA A 99 -3.49 -8.75 5.86
C ALA A 99 -3.59 -7.31 5.35
N ASN A 100 -3.12 -6.35 6.15
CA ASN A 100 -3.13 -4.93 5.82
C ASN A 100 -4.56 -4.38 5.62
N ASN A 101 -5.53 -4.91 6.37
CA ASN A 101 -6.87 -4.36 6.39
C ASN A 101 -6.89 -3.00 7.11
N GLN A 102 -7.92 -2.22 6.85
CA GLN A 102 -8.09 -0.93 7.51
C GLN A 102 -8.15 -1.07 9.05
N SER A 103 -8.78 -2.14 9.56
CA SER A 103 -8.83 -2.45 10.99
C SER A 103 -7.46 -2.74 11.59
N ASP A 104 -6.58 -3.41 10.85
CA ASP A 104 -5.22 -3.73 11.30
C ASP A 104 -4.40 -2.45 11.50
N LEU A 105 -4.49 -1.54 10.52
CA LEU A 105 -3.83 -0.23 10.58
C LEU A 105 -4.39 0.66 11.69
N GLN A 106 -5.72 0.64 11.91
CA GLN A 106 -6.34 1.36 13.02
C GLN A 106 -5.83 0.84 14.37
N ARG A 107 -5.79 -0.48 14.56
CA ARG A 107 -5.27 -1.12 15.76
C ARG A 107 -3.80 -0.76 16.01
N LEU A 108 -2.96 -0.85 14.98
CA LEU A 108 -1.54 -0.48 15.07
C LEU A 108 -1.39 0.99 15.49
N ARG A 109 -2.17 1.90 14.89
CA ARG A 109 -2.16 3.33 15.24
C ARG A 109 -2.53 3.55 16.70
N GLU A 110 -3.55 2.88 17.22
CA GLU A 110 -3.94 2.99 18.62
C GLU A 110 -2.84 2.50 19.57
N LEU A 111 -2.16 1.41 19.21
CA LEU A 111 -1.05 0.88 20.00
C LEU A 111 0.15 1.82 19.98
N ILE A 112 0.52 2.39 18.83
CA ILE A 112 1.61 3.38 18.76
C ILE A 112 1.28 4.61 19.62
N LYS A 113 0.01 5.04 19.65
CA LYS A 113 -0.43 6.11 20.54
C LYS A 113 -0.28 5.75 22.03
N LYS A 114 -0.68 4.53 22.42
CA LYS A 114 -0.62 4.03 23.81
C LYS A 114 0.81 3.74 24.29
N CYS A 115 1.60 3.08 23.46
CA CYS A 115 2.97 2.64 23.76
C CYS A 115 4.04 3.70 23.44
N GLY A 116 3.65 4.80 22.79
CA GLY A 116 4.53 5.92 22.46
C GLY A 116 5.38 5.74 21.20
N SER A 117 5.79 4.51 20.85
CA SER A 117 6.56 4.23 19.64
C SER A 117 6.28 2.85 19.04
N ILE A 118 6.57 2.67 17.74
CA ILE A 118 6.40 1.35 17.08
C ILE A 118 7.36 0.29 17.64
N LYS A 119 8.57 0.69 18.04
CA LYS A 119 9.56 -0.22 18.67
C LYS A 119 8.98 -0.83 19.95
N GLU A 120 8.26 -0.01 20.71
CA GLU A 120 7.63 -0.43 21.95
C GLU A 120 6.39 -1.30 21.70
N VAL A 121 5.62 -1.02 20.64
CA VAL A 121 4.55 -1.91 20.17
C VAL A 121 5.11 -3.27 19.76
N ALA A 122 6.20 -3.32 18.98
CA ALA A 122 6.84 -4.57 18.57
C ALA A 122 7.31 -5.38 19.79
N ARG A 123 7.86 -4.71 20.82
CA ARG A 123 8.29 -5.32 22.07
C ARG A 123 7.13 -5.92 22.88
N MET A 124 6.01 -5.21 22.98
CA MET A 124 4.85 -5.64 23.80
C MET A 124 3.86 -6.54 23.03
N HIS A 125 3.84 -6.45 21.70
CA HIS A 125 2.92 -7.17 20.84
C HIS A 125 3.65 -7.76 19.62
N PRO A 126 4.47 -8.81 19.80
CA PRO A 126 5.31 -9.39 18.75
C PRO A 126 4.53 -10.10 17.62
N ARG A 127 3.19 -10.17 17.72
CA ARG A 127 2.31 -10.75 16.69
C ARG A 127 1.57 -9.70 15.85
N ILE A 128 1.83 -8.41 16.07
CA ILE A 128 1.14 -7.30 15.39
C ILE A 128 1.97 -6.72 14.23
N ILE A 129 3.29 -6.92 14.25
CA ILE A 129 4.23 -6.45 13.24
C ILE A 129 5.00 -7.67 12.74
#